data_AF-A0A934U818-F1
#
_entry.id   AF-A0A934U818-F1
#
_cell.length_a   1.000
_cell.length_b   1.000
_cell.length_c   1.000
_cell.angle_alpha   90.00
_cell.angle_beta   90.00
_cell.angle_gamma   90.00
#
_symmetry.space_group_name_H-M   'P 1'
#
loop_
_entity.id
_entity.type
_entity.pdbx_description
1 polymer ?
#
loop_
_entity_poly.entity_id
_entity_poly.type
_entity_poly.pdbx_seq_one_letter_code
_entity_poly.pdbx_strand_id
1 'polypeptide(L)'
;MSDLVTRAQLVILAKQLHVPVERVQYLEKLGAAHLLELRQAVADFLFDENSETFNRISALVPIVPLSIAMPIVQKVTAPEMAGRAAGAVGVAHPKKAVQAMTLVKPEYGALCAPFMDPRAVGTLAETAPHEPVVAIANVLLASKDYITGGLFVEAATPELIRAVEAGVDDDEGLIRTGSYVYSGKVLSEVLRVMVEASPARISRLVRTTVEGPVDLQLAALSVFSRLDGDLVETIGDVLFDEIDVSTVATLVRNYLANEAGSELLEFAGNLSSSALDTFAANPVLEDDDALRTLVDAASDKDAPGVWRGLVDVTAHANAATQAKILDFVLETGDGIPARLAHVATAGHLWPSVLRLLSSQDDSLQERIAEKWQPSLADGEHATVARHIQELRLDDSLKALKKVLAR
;
A
#
# COMPACT_ATOMS: atom_id res chain seq x y z
N MET A 1 -0.82 -12.11 -12.05
CA MET A 1 -1.82 -11.49 -11.16
C MET A 1 -1.31 -10.10 -10.79
N SER A 2 -2.20 -9.11 -10.77
CA SER A 2 -1.85 -7.71 -10.47
C SER A 2 -1.92 -7.46 -8.98
N ASP A 3 -0.89 -6.85 -8.37
CA ASP A 3 -1.06 -6.29 -7.03
C ASP A 3 -2.08 -5.16 -6.98
N LEU A 4 -2.56 -4.89 -5.77
CA LEU A 4 -3.52 -3.83 -5.47
C LEU A 4 -3.02 -2.45 -5.93
N VAL A 5 -1.70 -2.17 -5.84
CA VAL A 5 -1.12 -0.90 -6.27
C VAL A 5 -1.19 -0.74 -7.79
N THR A 6 -0.84 -1.79 -8.54
CA THR A 6 -0.91 -1.82 -10.00
C THR A 6 -2.35 -1.62 -10.46
N ARG A 7 -3.33 -2.29 -9.83
CA ARG A 7 -4.76 -2.06 -10.07
C ARG A 7 -5.16 -0.61 -9.82
N ALA A 8 -4.71 -0.01 -8.71
CA ALA A 8 -4.99 1.40 -8.42
C ALA A 8 -4.41 2.33 -9.50
N GLN A 9 -3.17 2.10 -9.95
CA GLN A 9 -2.56 2.92 -11.01
C GLN A 9 -3.29 2.80 -12.35
N LEU A 10 -3.80 1.62 -12.70
CA LEU A 10 -4.63 1.44 -13.91
C LEU A 10 -5.93 2.25 -13.83
N VAL A 11 -6.60 2.26 -12.67
CA VAL A 11 -7.82 3.05 -12.45
C VAL A 11 -7.53 4.54 -12.59
N ILE A 12 -6.43 5.04 -12.03
CA ILE A 12 -6.04 6.45 -12.15
C ILE A 12 -5.74 6.80 -13.61
N LEU A 13 -4.97 5.96 -14.31
CA LEU A 13 -4.64 6.16 -15.73
C LEU A 13 -5.91 6.16 -16.60
N ALA A 14 -6.83 5.24 -16.36
CA ALA A 14 -8.11 5.17 -17.06
C ALA A 14 -8.92 6.46 -16.86
N LYS A 15 -9.00 6.96 -15.62
CA LYS A 15 -9.66 8.22 -15.29
C LYS A 15 -9.01 9.41 -16.00
N GLN A 16 -7.68 9.49 -16.00
CA GLN A 16 -6.93 10.55 -16.65
C GLN A 16 -7.13 10.57 -18.18
N LEU A 17 -7.17 9.38 -18.80
CA LEU A 17 -7.43 9.21 -20.24
C LEU A 17 -8.92 9.28 -20.60
N HIS A 18 -9.81 9.41 -19.62
CA HIS A 18 -11.27 9.41 -19.80
C HIS A 18 -11.78 8.15 -20.54
N VAL A 19 -11.23 6.99 -20.20
CA VAL A 19 -11.62 5.69 -20.75
C VAL A 19 -11.98 4.70 -19.64
N PRO A 20 -12.80 3.68 -19.93
CA PRO A 20 -13.01 2.56 -19.01
C PRO A 20 -11.71 1.81 -18.70
N VAL A 21 -11.57 1.25 -17.49
CA VAL A 21 -10.33 0.57 -17.06
C VAL A 21 -9.98 -0.64 -17.92
N GLU A 22 -10.99 -1.31 -18.49
CA GLU A 22 -10.85 -2.44 -19.39
C GLU A 22 -10.08 -2.06 -20.67
N ARG A 23 -10.11 -0.78 -21.07
CA ARG A 23 -9.37 -0.26 -22.22
C ARG A 23 -7.88 -0.11 -21.96
N VAL A 24 -7.44 -0.10 -20.69
CA VAL A 24 -6.03 0.02 -20.30
C VAL A 24 -5.51 -1.22 -19.57
N GLN A 25 -6.36 -2.21 -19.31
CA GLN A 25 -6.01 -3.42 -18.56
C GLN A 25 -4.82 -4.18 -19.14
N TYR A 26 -4.62 -4.15 -20.46
CA TYR A 26 -3.44 -4.78 -21.10
C TYR A 26 -2.09 -4.18 -20.67
N LEU A 27 -2.09 -3.01 -20.02
CA LEU A 27 -0.91 -2.35 -19.44
C LEU A 27 -0.54 -2.88 -18.05
N GLU A 28 -1.36 -3.76 -17.45
CA GLU A 28 -1.10 -4.40 -16.15
C GLU A 28 0.32 -5.01 -16.06
N LYS A 29 0.79 -5.60 -17.17
CA LYS A 29 2.12 -6.20 -17.31
C LYS A 29 3.30 -5.24 -17.09
N LEU A 30 3.05 -3.93 -17.10
CA LEU A 30 4.07 -2.92 -16.81
C LEU A 30 4.40 -2.87 -15.31
N GLY A 31 3.47 -3.29 -14.45
CA GLY A 31 3.57 -3.16 -13.00
C GLY A 31 3.42 -1.73 -12.51
N ALA A 32 3.28 -1.56 -11.19
CA ALA A 32 2.97 -0.28 -10.56
C ALA A 32 3.97 0.85 -10.88
N ALA A 33 5.28 0.56 -10.89
CA ALA A 33 6.33 1.57 -11.10
C ALA A 33 6.28 2.17 -12.52
N HIS A 34 6.30 1.34 -13.57
CA HIS A 34 6.24 1.85 -14.94
C HIS A 34 4.87 2.44 -15.29
N LEU A 35 3.78 1.99 -14.65
CA LEU A 35 2.48 2.65 -14.78
C LEU A 35 2.49 4.05 -14.17
N LEU A 36 3.16 4.24 -13.03
CA LEU A 36 3.33 5.56 -12.44
C LEU A 36 4.11 6.49 -13.38
N GLU A 37 5.23 6.02 -13.93
CA GLU A 37 6.03 6.79 -14.90
C GLU A 37 5.21 7.16 -16.14
N LEU A 38 4.46 6.19 -16.70
CA LEU A 38 3.56 6.45 -17.83
C LEU A 38 2.49 7.49 -17.47
N ARG A 39 1.87 7.36 -16.30
CA ARG A 39 0.84 8.30 -15.82
C ARG A 39 1.39 9.72 -15.71
N GLN A 40 2.59 9.86 -15.14
CA GLN A 40 3.29 11.14 -15.02
C GLN A 40 3.59 11.73 -16.42
N ALA A 41 4.15 10.93 -17.34
CA ALA A 41 4.43 11.39 -18.70
C ALA A 41 3.16 11.82 -19.47
N VAL A 42 2.04 11.09 -19.30
CA VAL A 42 0.75 11.48 -19.88
C VAL A 42 0.23 12.76 -19.23
N ALA A 43 0.43 12.95 -17.93
CA ALA A 43 0.01 14.17 -17.24
C ALA A 43 0.79 15.38 -17.76
N ASP A 44 2.11 15.25 -17.81
CA ASP A 44 3.01 16.28 -18.33
C ASP A 44 2.60 16.69 -19.75
N PHE A 45 2.38 15.71 -20.65
CA PHE A 45 1.94 15.99 -22.01
C PHE A 45 0.60 16.76 -22.07
N LEU A 46 -0.42 16.31 -21.33
CA LEU A 46 -1.75 16.92 -21.34
C LEU A 46 -1.79 18.34 -20.75
N PHE A 47 -0.96 18.61 -19.73
CA PHE A 47 -0.86 19.93 -19.11
C PHE A 47 0.01 20.88 -19.94
N ASP A 48 1.09 20.40 -20.52
CA ASP A 48 2.02 21.23 -21.30
C ASP A 48 1.41 21.68 -22.63
N GLU A 49 0.58 20.83 -23.28
CA GLU A 49 -0.11 21.16 -24.55
C GLU A 49 -0.91 22.46 -24.48
N ASN A 50 -1.52 22.76 -23.33
CA ASN A 50 -2.42 23.92 -23.17
C ASN A 50 -1.80 25.08 -22.37
N SER A 51 -0.51 24.98 -22.04
CA SER A 51 0.19 25.93 -21.16
C SER A 51 0.15 27.37 -21.67
N GLU A 52 0.31 27.61 -22.97
CA GLU A 52 0.28 28.96 -23.55
C GLU A 52 -1.09 29.66 -23.35
N THR A 53 -2.19 28.92 -23.53
CA THR A 53 -3.55 29.45 -23.37
C THR A 53 -3.79 29.86 -21.91
N PHE A 54 -3.41 29.03 -20.94
CA PHE A 54 -3.59 29.34 -19.54
C PHE A 54 -2.65 30.44 -19.04
N ASN A 55 -1.44 30.55 -19.61
CA ASN A 55 -0.53 31.68 -19.34
C ASN A 55 -1.15 33.02 -19.76
N ARG A 56 -1.85 33.07 -20.90
CA ARG A 56 -2.57 34.28 -21.34
C ARG A 56 -3.73 34.63 -20.39
N ILE A 57 -4.46 33.64 -19.90
CA ILE A 57 -5.53 33.84 -18.90
C ILE A 57 -4.95 34.36 -17.58
N SER A 58 -3.83 33.78 -17.13
CA SER A 58 -3.16 34.21 -15.90
C SER A 58 -2.70 35.67 -15.95
N ALA A 59 -2.26 36.16 -17.12
CA ALA A 59 -1.84 37.55 -17.28
C ALA A 59 -2.94 38.59 -16.96
N LEU A 60 -4.22 38.18 -16.94
CA LEU A 60 -5.35 39.06 -16.59
C LEU A 60 -5.64 39.10 -15.08
N VAL A 61 -5.11 38.16 -14.30
CA VAL A 61 -5.37 38.04 -12.85
C VAL A 61 -4.95 39.26 -12.04
N PRO A 62 -3.82 39.94 -12.33
CA PRO A 62 -3.44 41.15 -11.58
C PRO A 62 -4.41 42.32 -11.79
N ILE A 63 -5.17 42.32 -12.88
CA ILE A 63 -5.96 43.48 -13.33
C ILE A 63 -7.34 43.51 -12.67
N VAL A 64 -7.98 42.34 -12.51
CA VAL A 64 -9.37 42.25 -12.04
C VAL A 64 -9.42 41.84 -10.55
N PRO A 65 -10.12 42.59 -9.67
CA PRO A 65 -10.29 42.19 -8.28
C PRO A 65 -11.00 40.85 -8.12
N LEU A 66 -10.47 39.97 -7.26
CA LEU A 66 -11.01 38.62 -7.04
C LEU A 66 -12.44 38.63 -6.49
N SER A 67 -12.81 39.62 -5.68
CA SER A 67 -14.18 39.77 -5.16
C SER A 67 -15.23 39.96 -6.26
N ILE A 68 -14.83 40.49 -7.42
CA ILE A 68 -15.70 40.66 -8.59
C ILE A 68 -15.60 39.44 -9.52
N ALA A 69 -14.38 38.95 -9.76
CA ALA A 69 -14.13 37.85 -10.69
C ALA A 69 -14.68 36.51 -10.19
N MET A 70 -14.46 36.16 -8.92
CA MET A 70 -14.76 34.81 -8.41
C MET A 70 -16.24 34.42 -8.47
N PRO A 71 -17.22 35.30 -8.16
CA PRO A 71 -18.63 34.97 -8.35
C PRO A 71 -19.01 34.69 -9.81
N ILE A 72 -18.35 35.36 -10.77
CA ILE A 72 -18.60 35.18 -12.20
C ILE A 72 -17.96 33.89 -12.69
N VAL A 73 -16.69 33.65 -12.34
CA VAL A 73 -15.94 32.44 -12.73
C VAL A 73 -16.69 31.18 -12.29
N GLN A 74 -17.09 31.11 -11.02
CA GLN A 74 -17.77 29.94 -10.47
C GLN A 74 -19.17 29.69 -11.07
N LYS A 75 -19.76 30.70 -11.72
CA LYS A 75 -21.09 30.62 -12.34
C LYS A 75 -21.02 30.32 -13.84
N VAL A 76 -19.99 30.82 -14.53
CA VAL A 76 -19.92 30.84 -16.00
C VAL A 76 -18.84 29.88 -16.54
N THR A 77 -17.76 29.68 -15.80
CA THR A 77 -16.63 28.86 -16.25
C THR A 77 -16.86 27.39 -15.88
N ALA A 78 -16.72 26.49 -16.86
CA ALA A 78 -16.76 25.05 -16.62
C ALA A 78 -15.64 24.63 -15.65
N PRO A 79 -15.88 23.69 -14.71
CA PRO A 79 -14.89 23.28 -13.72
C PRO A 79 -13.57 22.78 -14.32
N GLU A 80 -13.60 22.08 -15.44
CA GLU A 80 -12.39 21.64 -16.14
C GLU A 80 -11.48 22.81 -16.53
N MET A 81 -12.05 23.85 -17.14
CA MET A 81 -11.31 25.04 -17.54
C MET A 81 -10.78 25.80 -16.33
N ALA A 82 -11.57 25.90 -15.26
CA ALA A 82 -11.16 26.57 -14.04
C ALA A 82 -10.05 25.82 -13.30
N GLY A 83 -10.11 24.48 -13.21
CA GLY A 83 -9.06 23.65 -12.60
C GLY A 83 -7.73 23.77 -13.32
N ARG A 84 -7.73 23.66 -14.65
CA ARG A 84 -6.51 23.85 -15.46
C ARG A 84 -5.95 25.26 -15.34
N ALA A 85 -6.81 26.28 -15.35
CA ALA A 85 -6.39 27.67 -15.16
C ALA A 85 -5.85 27.92 -13.74
N ALA A 86 -6.42 27.29 -12.71
CA ALA A 86 -5.98 27.42 -11.33
C ALA A 86 -4.53 26.98 -11.14
N GLY A 87 -4.07 25.95 -11.86
CA GLY A 87 -2.67 25.53 -11.87
C GLY A 87 -1.73 26.64 -12.37
N ALA A 88 -2.02 27.23 -13.53
CA ALA A 88 -1.22 28.32 -14.10
C ALA A 88 -1.23 29.57 -13.20
N VAL A 89 -2.39 29.92 -12.63
CA VAL A 89 -2.52 31.05 -11.70
C VAL A 89 -1.77 30.79 -10.39
N GLY A 90 -1.78 29.55 -9.91
CA GLY A 90 -1.03 29.12 -8.73
C GLY A 90 0.47 29.39 -8.87
N VAL A 91 1.03 29.01 -10.02
CA VAL A 91 2.46 29.21 -10.32
C VAL A 91 2.79 30.68 -10.54
N ALA A 92 2.01 31.40 -11.34
CA ALA A 92 2.33 32.79 -11.72
C ALA A 92 1.97 33.82 -10.62
N HIS A 93 0.93 33.56 -9.84
CA HIS A 93 0.35 34.50 -8.88
C HIS A 93 -0.06 33.79 -7.56
N PRO A 94 0.87 33.17 -6.83
CA PRO A 94 0.55 32.30 -5.69
C PRO A 94 -0.28 32.98 -4.61
N LYS A 95 0.01 34.25 -4.29
CA LYS A 95 -0.78 35.03 -3.31
C LYS A 95 -2.24 35.22 -3.74
N LYS A 96 -2.49 35.41 -5.03
CA LYS A 96 -3.85 35.54 -5.58
C LYS A 96 -4.56 34.20 -5.61
N ALA A 97 -3.85 33.11 -5.89
CA ALA A 97 -4.40 31.76 -5.83
C ALA A 97 -4.87 31.41 -4.41
N VAL A 98 -4.02 31.64 -3.40
CA VAL A 98 -4.38 31.46 -1.98
C VAL A 98 -5.61 32.29 -1.61
N GLN A 99 -5.64 33.57 -2.00
CA GLN A 99 -6.80 34.43 -1.76
C GLN A 99 -8.05 33.90 -2.48
N ALA A 100 -7.92 33.42 -3.72
CA ALA A 100 -9.04 32.88 -4.48
C ALA A 100 -9.62 31.62 -3.82
N MET A 101 -8.80 30.74 -3.23
CA MET A 101 -9.26 29.55 -2.51
C MET A 101 -10.23 29.89 -1.37
N THR A 102 -10.03 31.02 -0.68
CA THR A 102 -10.94 31.48 0.38
C THR A 102 -12.31 31.97 -0.13
N LEU A 103 -12.44 32.18 -1.44
CA LEU A 103 -13.65 32.68 -2.11
C LEU A 103 -14.34 31.63 -2.99
N VAL A 104 -13.69 30.48 -3.20
CA VAL A 104 -14.24 29.35 -3.95
C VAL A 104 -15.19 28.57 -3.06
N LYS A 105 -16.39 28.27 -3.60
CA LYS A 105 -17.33 27.35 -2.97
C LYS A 105 -16.74 25.93 -2.97
N PRO A 106 -16.80 25.20 -1.84
CA PRO A 106 -16.24 23.85 -1.75
C PRO A 106 -16.70 22.91 -2.87
N GLU A 107 -17.98 22.99 -3.26
CA GLU A 107 -18.55 22.15 -4.32
C GLU A 107 -17.96 22.44 -5.69
N TYR A 108 -17.74 23.71 -6.00
CA TYR A 108 -17.09 24.09 -7.25
C TYR A 108 -15.60 23.74 -7.23
N GLY A 109 -14.93 23.94 -6.10
CA GLY A 109 -13.53 23.56 -5.90
C GLY A 109 -13.31 22.07 -6.11
N ALA A 110 -14.18 21.23 -5.53
CA ALA A 110 -14.15 19.78 -5.71
C ALA A 110 -14.33 19.35 -7.18
N LEU A 111 -15.20 20.03 -7.93
CA LEU A 111 -15.35 19.78 -9.37
C LEU A 111 -14.14 20.22 -10.20
N CYS A 112 -13.39 21.23 -9.74
CA CYS A 112 -12.18 21.71 -10.41
C CYS A 112 -10.96 20.83 -10.12
N ALA A 113 -10.89 20.27 -8.92
CA ALA A 113 -9.73 19.56 -8.40
C ALA A 113 -9.18 18.45 -9.33
N PRO A 114 -9.99 17.59 -9.98
CA PRO A 114 -9.48 16.54 -10.87
C PRO A 114 -8.68 17.06 -12.07
N PHE A 115 -8.86 18.34 -12.42
CA PHE A 115 -8.25 18.99 -13.59
C PHE A 115 -7.10 19.92 -13.22
N MET A 116 -6.73 19.99 -11.94
CA MET A 116 -5.60 20.79 -11.49
C MET A 116 -4.29 20.06 -11.77
N ASP A 117 -3.26 20.80 -12.17
CA ASP A 117 -1.90 20.27 -12.29
C ASP A 117 -1.34 19.98 -10.87
N PRO A 118 -1.03 18.73 -10.51
CA PRO A 118 -0.48 18.37 -9.20
C PRO A 118 0.83 19.12 -8.89
N ARG A 119 1.63 19.47 -9.92
CA ARG A 119 2.88 20.24 -9.77
C ARG A 119 2.60 21.64 -9.20
N ALA A 120 1.52 22.27 -9.67
CA ALA A 120 1.10 23.58 -9.19
C ALA A 120 0.57 23.52 -7.74
N VAL A 121 -0.09 22.42 -7.37
CA VAL A 121 -0.55 22.24 -5.98
C VAL A 121 0.62 22.17 -5.01
N GLY A 122 1.69 21.47 -5.36
CA GLY A 122 2.92 21.43 -4.57
C GLY A 122 3.49 22.82 -4.27
N THR A 123 3.42 23.76 -5.23
CA THR A 123 3.90 25.14 -5.01
C THR A 123 3.06 25.96 -4.05
N LEU A 124 1.79 25.60 -3.86
CA LEU A 124 0.86 26.33 -3.00
C LEU A 124 0.69 25.68 -1.62
N ALA A 125 1.11 24.43 -1.45
CA ALA A 125 0.88 23.61 -0.27
C ALA A 125 1.20 24.31 1.06
N GLU A 126 2.37 24.95 1.17
CA GLU A 126 2.81 25.64 2.41
C GLU A 126 1.96 26.85 2.79
N THR A 127 1.24 27.42 1.83
CA THR A 127 0.47 28.67 2.02
C THR A 127 -1.02 28.48 1.83
N ALA A 128 -1.45 27.26 1.51
CA ALA A 128 -2.84 26.93 1.27
C ALA A 128 -3.68 27.14 2.55
N PRO A 129 -4.85 27.80 2.46
CA PRO A 129 -5.69 28.02 3.62
C PRO A 129 -6.35 26.70 4.02
N HIS A 130 -6.13 26.25 5.26
CA HIS A 130 -6.54 24.91 5.69
C HIS A 130 -8.06 24.70 5.64
N GLU A 131 -8.85 25.64 6.14
CA GLU A 131 -10.33 25.50 6.21
C GLU A 131 -10.96 25.29 4.83
N PRO A 132 -10.67 26.09 3.79
CA PRO A 132 -11.14 25.81 2.43
C PRO A 132 -10.69 24.45 1.88
N VAL A 133 -9.44 24.02 2.14
CA VAL A 133 -8.94 22.74 1.66
C VAL A 133 -9.70 21.58 2.31
N VAL A 134 -9.91 21.63 3.63
CA VAL A 134 -10.69 20.64 4.38
C VAL A 134 -12.14 20.60 3.89
N ALA A 135 -12.74 21.76 3.63
CA ALA A 135 -14.11 21.82 3.09
C ALA A 135 -14.21 21.16 1.71
N ILE A 136 -13.25 21.41 0.82
CA ILE A 136 -13.19 20.76 -0.52
C ILE A 136 -12.96 19.25 -0.36
N ALA A 137 -12.05 18.82 0.52
CA ALA A 137 -11.80 17.41 0.80
C ALA A 137 -13.08 16.69 1.25
N ASN A 138 -13.82 17.26 2.19
CA ASN A 138 -15.10 16.70 2.63
C ASN A 138 -16.12 16.55 1.50
N VAL A 139 -16.16 17.49 0.53
CA VAL A 139 -17.03 17.33 -0.65
C VAL A 139 -16.55 16.19 -1.56
N LEU A 140 -15.24 16.06 -1.79
CA LEU A 140 -14.69 14.96 -2.58
C LEU A 140 -15.01 13.61 -1.95
N LEU A 141 -14.83 13.48 -0.64
CA LEU A 141 -15.14 12.25 0.10
C LEU A 141 -16.65 11.93 0.07
N ALA A 142 -17.51 12.92 0.30
CA ALA A 142 -18.97 12.74 0.21
C ALA A 142 -19.43 12.33 -1.19
N SER A 143 -18.71 12.75 -2.24
CA SER A 143 -18.96 12.35 -3.63
C SER A 143 -18.21 11.08 -4.06
N LYS A 144 -17.51 10.43 -3.12
CA LYS A 144 -16.71 9.21 -3.33
C LYS A 144 -15.59 9.38 -4.36
N ASP A 145 -15.13 10.61 -4.58
CA ASP A 145 -14.00 10.90 -5.48
C ASP A 145 -12.65 10.76 -4.75
N TYR A 146 -12.36 9.53 -4.33
CA TYR A 146 -11.16 9.21 -3.56
C TYR A 146 -9.87 9.34 -4.37
N ILE A 147 -9.96 9.11 -5.69
CA ILE A 147 -8.83 9.20 -6.62
C ILE A 147 -8.29 10.63 -6.63
N THR A 148 -9.18 11.62 -6.75
CA THR A 148 -8.78 13.03 -6.77
C THR A 148 -8.12 13.44 -5.46
N GLY A 149 -8.65 12.97 -4.31
CA GLY A 149 -8.01 13.18 -3.02
C GLY A 149 -6.58 12.63 -2.97
N GLY A 150 -6.37 11.42 -3.49
CA GLY A 150 -5.06 10.73 -3.50
C GLY A 150 -3.98 11.50 -4.26
N LEU A 151 -4.34 12.26 -5.29
CA LEU A 151 -3.41 13.06 -6.09
C LEU A 151 -2.73 14.19 -5.30
N PHE A 152 -3.35 14.66 -4.21
CA PHE A 152 -2.85 15.80 -3.44
C PHE A 152 -2.15 15.43 -2.15
N VAL A 153 -2.20 14.14 -1.75
CA VAL A 153 -1.59 13.68 -0.49
C VAL A 153 -0.08 13.89 -0.50
N GLU A 154 0.59 13.69 -1.64
CA GLU A 154 2.05 13.90 -1.76
C GLU A 154 2.47 15.36 -1.51
N ALA A 155 1.55 16.32 -1.71
CA ALA A 155 1.79 17.74 -1.46
C ALA A 155 1.32 18.18 -0.06
N ALA A 156 0.75 17.29 0.76
CA ALA A 156 0.16 17.68 2.03
C ALA A 156 1.23 18.00 3.08
N THR A 157 1.17 19.20 3.66
CA THR A 157 2.03 19.60 4.77
C THR A 157 1.56 18.96 6.09
N PRO A 158 2.42 18.82 7.11
CA PRO A 158 2.01 18.34 8.43
C PRO A 158 0.85 19.14 9.03
N GLU A 159 0.82 20.46 8.82
CA GLU A 159 -0.26 21.33 9.28
C GLU A 159 -1.58 21.05 8.56
N LEU A 160 -1.52 20.79 7.25
CA LEU A 160 -2.70 20.43 6.48
C LEU A 160 -3.21 19.04 6.86
N ILE A 161 -2.32 18.07 7.09
CA ILE A 161 -2.69 16.74 7.57
C ILE A 161 -3.41 16.84 8.93
N ARG A 162 -2.90 17.65 9.86
CA ARG A 162 -3.58 17.90 11.14
C ARG A 162 -4.94 18.57 10.97
N ALA A 163 -5.07 19.49 10.02
CA ALA A 163 -6.34 20.13 9.73
C ALA A 163 -7.37 19.15 9.13
N VAL A 164 -6.93 18.27 8.23
CA VAL A 164 -7.75 17.18 7.68
C VAL A 164 -8.16 16.21 8.78
N GLU A 165 -7.23 15.76 9.62
CA GLU A 165 -7.52 14.89 10.78
C GLU A 165 -8.58 15.49 11.70
N ALA A 166 -8.51 16.80 11.98
CA ALA A 166 -9.48 17.48 12.83
C ALA A 166 -10.84 17.76 12.15
N GLY A 167 -10.87 17.85 10.82
CA GLY A 167 -12.03 18.31 10.07
C GLY A 167 -12.71 17.28 9.17
N VAL A 168 -12.15 16.07 9.07
CA VAL A 168 -12.68 14.94 8.28
C VAL A 168 -12.94 13.76 9.21
N ASP A 169 -14.21 13.37 9.30
CA ASP A 169 -14.65 12.22 10.11
C ASP A 169 -14.91 10.95 9.28
N ASP A 170 -14.77 11.04 7.95
CA ASP A 170 -14.99 9.94 7.01
C ASP A 170 -13.77 9.00 6.96
N ASP A 171 -13.70 8.06 7.91
CA ASP A 171 -12.65 7.03 7.98
C ASP A 171 -12.60 6.15 6.72
N GLU A 172 -13.76 5.79 6.16
CA GLU A 172 -13.83 5.01 4.91
C GLU A 172 -13.20 5.81 3.76
N GLY A 173 -13.56 7.08 3.63
CA GLY A 173 -13.02 7.97 2.62
C GLY A 173 -11.51 8.13 2.72
N LEU A 174 -10.97 8.28 3.94
CA LEU A 174 -9.53 8.38 4.18
C LEU A 174 -8.80 7.11 3.75
N ILE A 175 -9.31 5.92 4.10
CA ILE A 175 -8.73 4.63 3.69
C ILE A 175 -8.71 4.50 2.17
N ARG A 176 -9.84 4.77 1.52
CA ARG A 176 -9.95 4.66 0.06
C ARG A 176 -9.06 5.66 -0.66
N THR A 177 -8.98 6.90 -0.18
CA THR A 177 -8.03 7.89 -0.70
C THR A 177 -6.59 7.43 -0.54
N GLY A 178 -6.22 6.88 0.62
CA GLY A 178 -4.91 6.30 0.87
C GLY A 178 -4.53 5.20 -0.12
N SER A 179 -5.48 4.35 -0.53
CA SER A 179 -5.21 3.27 -1.49
C SER A 179 -4.78 3.76 -2.89
N TYR A 180 -5.10 5.01 -3.25
CA TYR A 180 -4.67 5.63 -4.51
C TYR A 180 -3.35 6.40 -4.42
N VAL A 181 -2.84 6.66 -3.21
CA VAL A 181 -1.50 7.23 -3.01
C VAL A 181 -0.48 6.17 -3.39
N TYR A 182 0.51 6.50 -4.22
CA TYR A 182 1.50 5.51 -4.65
C TYR A 182 2.56 5.22 -3.58
N SER A 183 3.13 6.27 -3.00
CA SER A 183 4.28 6.18 -2.10
C SER A 183 3.90 5.69 -0.70
N GLY A 184 4.42 4.52 -0.30
CA GLY A 184 4.30 4.00 1.06
C GLY A 184 4.92 4.94 2.10
N LYS A 185 6.04 5.59 1.77
CA LYS A 185 6.68 6.58 2.64
C LYS A 185 5.76 7.77 2.96
N VAL A 186 5.06 8.29 1.95
CA VAL A 186 4.09 9.38 2.15
C VAL A 186 2.92 8.92 3.02
N LEU A 187 2.42 7.70 2.80
CA LEU A 187 1.38 7.10 3.64
C LEU A 187 1.84 7.00 5.11
N SER A 188 3.07 6.54 5.35
CA SER A 188 3.66 6.46 6.70
C SER A 188 3.77 7.84 7.36
N GLU A 189 4.27 8.85 6.64
CA GLU A 189 4.40 10.22 7.14
C GLU A 189 3.04 10.83 7.51
N VAL A 190 2.03 10.64 6.64
CA VAL A 190 0.66 11.11 6.88
C VAL A 190 0.08 10.44 8.12
N LEU A 191 0.18 9.10 8.22
CA LEU A 191 -0.40 8.37 9.33
C LEU A 191 0.28 8.73 10.66
N ARG A 192 1.59 8.93 10.69
CA ARG A 192 2.30 9.40 11.91
C ARG A 192 1.73 10.72 12.42
N VAL A 193 1.51 11.69 11.52
CA VAL A 193 0.95 12.99 11.90
C VAL A 193 -0.50 12.86 12.38
N MET A 194 -1.31 12.03 11.72
CA MET A 194 -2.70 11.78 12.13
C MET A 194 -2.77 11.13 13.51
N VAL A 195 -1.93 10.13 13.78
CA VAL A 195 -1.89 9.39 15.06
C VAL A 195 -1.36 10.27 16.19
N GLU A 196 -0.34 11.09 15.93
CA GLU A 196 0.14 12.08 16.89
C GLU A 196 -0.97 13.07 17.29
N ALA A 197 -1.76 13.52 16.31
CA ALA A 197 -2.89 14.41 16.55
C ALA A 197 -4.09 13.73 17.24
N SER A 198 -4.31 12.45 16.95
CA SER A 198 -5.48 11.69 17.41
C SER A 198 -5.13 10.20 17.61
N PRO A 199 -4.65 9.79 18.80
CA PRO A 199 -4.20 8.42 19.05
C PRO A 199 -5.29 7.35 18.82
N ALA A 200 -6.56 7.71 19.00
CA ALA A 200 -7.70 6.81 18.77
C ALA A 200 -7.98 6.55 17.27
N ARG A 201 -7.33 7.27 16.35
CA ARG A 201 -7.58 7.17 14.91
C ARG A 201 -7.29 5.77 14.36
N ILE A 202 -6.22 5.10 14.82
CA ILE A 202 -5.90 3.73 14.36
C ILE A 202 -7.04 2.77 14.67
N SER A 203 -7.54 2.74 15.91
CA SER A 203 -8.66 1.89 16.30
C SER A 203 -9.92 2.14 15.46
N ARG A 204 -10.19 3.41 15.12
CA ARG A 204 -11.30 3.75 14.21
C ARG A 204 -11.08 3.20 12.80
N LEU A 205 -9.91 3.44 12.20
CA LEU A 205 -9.59 2.96 10.86
C LEU A 205 -9.64 1.42 10.77
N VAL A 206 -9.13 0.72 11.79
CA VAL A 206 -9.21 -0.74 11.90
C VAL A 206 -10.67 -1.20 11.96
N ARG A 207 -11.48 -0.61 12.83
CA ARG A 207 -12.90 -0.96 12.95
C ARG A 207 -13.68 -0.69 11.65
N THR A 208 -13.48 0.47 11.04
CA THR A 208 -14.08 0.83 9.76
C THR A 208 -13.68 -0.15 8.65
N THR A 209 -12.42 -0.61 8.65
CA THR A 209 -11.95 -1.64 7.71
C THR A 209 -12.71 -2.95 7.89
N VAL A 210 -12.80 -3.42 9.13
CA VAL A 210 -13.40 -4.72 9.46
C VAL A 210 -14.90 -4.75 9.21
N GLU A 211 -15.61 -3.69 9.62
CA GLU A 211 -17.07 -3.54 9.44
C GLU A 211 -17.44 -3.21 7.98
N GLY A 212 -16.45 -2.82 7.18
CA GLY A 212 -16.59 -2.40 5.80
C GLY A 212 -16.82 -3.54 4.80
N PRO A 213 -17.26 -3.20 3.57
CA PRO A 213 -17.36 -4.15 2.47
C PRO A 213 -15.97 -4.64 2.00
N VAL A 214 -15.95 -5.74 1.25
CA VAL A 214 -14.70 -6.39 0.77
C VAL A 214 -13.78 -5.43 0.00
N ASP A 215 -14.34 -4.53 -0.81
CA ASP A 215 -13.55 -3.54 -1.55
C ASP A 215 -12.88 -2.51 -0.63
N LEU A 216 -13.50 -2.16 0.50
CA LEU A 216 -12.86 -1.34 1.54
C LEU A 216 -11.76 -2.11 2.27
N GLN A 217 -12.01 -3.38 2.58
CA GLN A 217 -11.01 -4.25 3.20
C GLN A 217 -9.75 -4.35 2.35
N LEU A 218 -9.90 -4.51 1.03
CA LEU A 218 -8.78 -4.54 0.08
C LEU A 218 -8.07 -3.19 -0.03
N ALA A 219 -8.82 -2.08 -0.03
CA ALA A 219 -8.23 -0.74 0.00
C ALA A 219 -7.39 -0.52 1.26
N ALA A 220 -7.87 -0.95 2.42
CA ALA A 220 -7.14 -0.88 3.68
C ALA A 220 -5.88 -1.74 3.67
N LEU A 221 -5.96 -3.00 3.22
CA LEU A 221 -4.78 -3.86 3.11
C LEU A 221 -3.73 -3.28 2.15
N SER A 222 -4.18 -2.68 1.04
CA SER A 222 -3.29 -1.98 0.13
C SER A 222 -2.55 -0.84 0.83
N VAL A 223 -3.19 -0.09 1.72
CA VAL A 223 -2.53 0.95 2.51
C VAL A 223 -1.58 0.33 3.54
N PHE A 224 -2.07 -0.59 4.38
CA PHE A 224 -1.34 -1.11 5.52
C PHE A 224 -0.08 -1.88 5.13
N SER A 225 -0.13 -2.67 4.05
CA SER A 225 1.02 -3.43 3.53
C SER A 225 2.18 -2.55 3.03
N ARG A 226 1.97 -1.23 2.89
CA ARG A 226 2.99 -0.28 2.40
C ARG A 226 3.50 0.70 3.45
N LEU A 227 2.97 0.60 4.68
CA LEU A 227 3.42 1.44 5.79
C LEU A 227 4.77 0.95 6.31
N ASP A 228 5.45 1.83 7.06
CA ASP A 228 6.66 1.48 7.79
C ASP A 228 6.35 0.42 8.87
N GLY A 229 7.31 -0.46 9.16
CA GLY A 229 7.10 -1.61 10.02
C GLY A 229 6.57 -1.28 11.43
N ASP A 230 6.98 -0.17 12.02
CA ASP A 230 6.49 0.27 13.34
C ASP A 230 5.01 0.69 13.33
N LEU A 231 4.54 1.25 12.22
CA LEU A 231 3.11 1.54 12.03
C LEU A 231 2.31 0.26 11.77
N VAL A 232 2.87 -0.68 10.99
CA VAL A 232 2.25 -1.99 10.79
C VAL A 232 2.14 -2.75 12.10
N GLU A 233 3.17 -2.74 12.94
CA GLU A 233 3.16 -3.33 14.28
C GLU A 233 2.00 -2.74 15.12
N THR A 234 1.90 -1.41 15.15
CA THR A 234 0.84 -0.72 15.90
C THR A 234 -0.57 -1.06 15.38
N ILE A 235 -0.76 -1.07 14.06
CA ILE A 235 -2.06 -1.43 13.45
C ILE A 235 -2.39 -2.89 13.70
N GLY A 236 -1.39 -3.77 13.60
CA GLY A 236 -1.49 -5.20 13.86
C GLY A 236 -1.93 -5.47 15.28
N ASP A 237 -1.26 -4.88 16.26
CA ASP A 237 -1.61 -5.02 17.67
C ASP A 237 -3.06 -4.59 17.92
N VAL A 238 -3.46 -3.42 17.40
CA VAL A 238 -4.87 -2.96 17.52
C VAL A 238 -5.85 -3.91 16.84
N LEU A 239 -5.53 -4.43 15.64
CA LEU A 239 -6.38 -5.38 14.92
C LEU A 239 -6.57 -6.67 15.71
N PHE A 240 -5.51 -7.27 16.22
CA PHE A 240 -5.58 -8.56 16.92
C PHE A 240 -6.04 -8.44 18.38
N ASP A 241 -5.90 -7.27 19.01
CA ASP A 241 -6.40 -7.00 20.37
C ASP A 241 -7.90 -6.62 20.39
N GLU A 242 -8.37 -5.84 19.40
CA GLU A 242 -9.76 -5.35 19.39
C GLU A 242 -10.74 -6.26 18.63
N ILE A 243 -10.27 -7.03 17.65
CA ILE A 243 -11.14 -7.78 16.73
C ILE A 243 -11.10 -9.27 17.03
N ASP A 244 -12.28 -9.90 17.03
CA ASP A 244 -12.37 -11.32 17.33
C ASP A 244 -11.76 -12.20 16.22
N VAL A 245 -11.29 -13.38 16.64
CA VAL A 245 -10.59 -14.35 15.78
C VAL A 245 -11.41 -14.77 14.55
N SER A 246 -12.74 -14.87 14.67
CA SER A 246 -13.61 -15.33 13.58
C SER A 246 -13.80 -14.26 12.51
N THR A 247 -13.85 -13.00 12.93
CA THR A 247 -13.90 -11.85 12.04
C THR A 247 -12.57 -11.67 11.30
N VAL A 248 -11.43 -11.83 11.99
CA VAL A 248 -10.11 -11.86 11.34
C VAL A 248 -10.02 -13.00 10.32
N ALA A 249 -10.54 -14.19 10.66
CA ALA A 249 -10.57 -15.32 9.72
C ALA A 249 -11.37 -14.99 8.44
N THR A 250 -12.47 -14.25 8.59
CA THR A 250 -13.30 -13.79 7.46
C THR A 250 -12.54 -12.77 6.61
N LEU A 251 -11.85 -11.83 7.26
CA LEU A 251 -11.03 -10.82 6.59
C LEU A 251 -9.91 -11.47 5.75
N VAL A 252 -9.19 -12.42 6.32
CA VAL A 252 -8.13 -13.17 5.62
C VAL A 252 -8.69 -13.94 4.43
N ARG A 253 -9.83 -14.63 4.58
CA ARG A 253 -10.48 -15.33 3.45
C ARG A 253 -10.89 -14.37 2.34
N ASN A 254 -11.40 -13.19 2.68
CA ASN A 254 -11.74 -12.17 1.69
C ASN A 254 -10.51 -11.69 0.92
N TYR A 255 -9.36 -11.52 1.59
CA TYR A 255 -8.11 -11.18 0.91
C TYR A 255 -7.63 -12.27 -0.04
N LEU A 256 -7.61 -13.52 0.42
CA LEU A 256 -7.19 -14.66 -0.41
C LEU A 256 -8.12 -14.86 -1.62
N ALA A 257 -9.43 -14.76 -1.42
CA ALA A 257 -10.41 -14.89 -2.50
C ALA A 257 -10.35 -13.75 -3.54
N ASN A 258 -9.66 -12.66 -3.24
CA ASN A 258 -9.49 -11.50 -4.12
C ASN A 258 -8.02 -11.29 -4.55
N GLU A 259 -7.21 -12.35 -4.50
CA GLU A 259 -5.81 -12.37 -4.96
C GLU A 259 -4.88 -11.40 -4.22
N ALA A 260 -5.22 -11.01 -2.99
CA ALA A 260 -4.43 -10.08 -2.16
C ALA A 260 -3.52 -10.80 -1.15
N GLY A 261 -3.13 -12.04 -1.46
CA GLY A 261 -2.28 -12.86 -0.58
C GLY A 261 -0.88 -12.27 -0.41
N SER A 262 -0.30 -11.67 -1.46
CA SER A 262 1.03 -11.05 -1.37
C SER A 262 1.02 -9.85 -0.43
N GLU A 263 0.01 -8.99 -0.51
CA GLU A 263 -0.14 -7.83 0.39
C GLU A 263 -0.43 -8.26 1.82
N LEU A 264 -1.21 -9.32 2.02
CA LEU A 264 -1.43 -9.91 3.34
C LEU A 264 -0.12 -10.39 3.97
N LEU A 265 0.72 -11.08 3.20
CA LEU A 265 2.03 -11.54 3.68
C LEU A 265 3.00 -10.38 3.91
N GLU A 266 3.01 -9.35 3.06
CA GLU A 266 3.82 -8.14 3.26
C GLU A 266 3.43 -7.42 4.57
N PHE A 267 2.13 -7.34 4.86
CA PHE A 267 1.61 -6.86 6.14
C PHE A 267 2.04 -7.78 7.30
N ALA A 268 1.86 -9.08 7.16
CA ALA A 268 2.20 -10.06 8.20
C ALA A 268 3.69 -10.06 8.58
N GLY A 269 4.58 -9.83 7.61
CA GLY A 269 6.03 -9.79 7.81
C GLY A 269 6.55 -8.61 8.62
N ASN A 270 5.67 -7.70 9.04
CA ASN A 270 5.99 -6.55 9.90
C ASN A 270 5.13 -6.52 11.19
N LEU A 271 4.40 -7.59 11.48
CA LEU A 271 3.61 -7.70 12.72
C LEU A 271 4.50 -7.92 13.95
N SER A 272 3.98 -7.53 15.12
CA SER A 272 4.59 -7.89 16.41
C SER A 272 4.54 -9.40 16.62
N SER A 273 5.41 -9.92 17.50
CA SER A 273 5.35 -11.34 17.88
C SER A 273 4.01 -11.75 18.49
N SER A 274 3.33 -10.86 19.22
CA SER A 274 2.02 -11.12 19.83
C SER A 274 0.91 -11.21 18.78
N ALA A 275 0.94 -10.29 17.80
CA ALA A 275 0.02 -10.33 16.67
C ALA A 275 0.27 -11.57 15.79
N LEU A 276 1.53 -11.95 15.57
CA LEU A 276 1.89 -13.19 14.86
C LEU A 276 1.42 -14.45 15.60
N ASP A 277 1.58 -14.54 16.92
CA ASP A 277 1.05 -15.65 17.72
C ASP A 277 -0.48 -15.78 17.55
N THR A 278 -1.19 -14.64 17.59
CA THR A 278 -2.65 -14.61 17.44
C THR A 278 -3.07 -14.97 16.01
N PHE A 279 -2.36 -14.48 15.00
CA PHE A 279 -2.63 -14.81 13.61
C PHE A 279 -2.34 -16.28 13.31
N ALA A 280 -1.21 -16.79 13.80
CA ALA A 280 -0.77 -18.17 13.61
C ALA A 280 -1.72 -19.20 14.27
N ALA A 281 -2.39 -18.80 15.35
CA ALA A 281 -3.42 -19.59 16.02
C ALA A 281 -4.82 -19.48 15.37
N ASN A 282 -4.98 -18.65 14.32
CA ASN A 282 -6.27 -18.44 13.69
C ASN A 282 -6.73 -19.69 12.90
N PRO A 283 -8.00 -20.14 13.02
CA PRO A 283 -8.51 -21.30 12.30
C PRO A 283 -8.41 -21.23 10.77
N VAL A 284 -8.23 -20.03 10.20
CA VAL A 284 -7.99 -19.88 8.76
C VAL A 284 -6.71 -20.59 8.29
N LEU A 285 -5.72 -20.78 9.19
CA LEU A 285 -4.48 -21.50 8.89
C LEU A 285 -4.59 -23.02 9.10
N GLU A 286 -5.76 -23.53 9.47
CA GLU A 286 -6.07 -24.96 9.45
C GLU A 286 -6.64 -25.41 8.10
N ASP A 287 -7.09 -24.45 7.27
CA ASP A 287 -7.67 -24.66 5.95
C ASP A 287 -6.58 -24.84 4.89
N ASP A 288 -6.53 -26.03 4.30
CA ASP A 288 -5.52 -26.40 3.31
C ASP A 288 -5.58 -25.51 2.05
N ASP A 289 -6.77 -25.06 1.63
CA ASP A 289 -6.93 -24.20 0.45
C ASP A 289 -6.36 -22.80 0.73
N ALA A 290 -6.58 -22.29 1.94
CA ALA A 290 -6.03 -21.00 2.38
C ALA A 290 -4.50 -21.04 2.46
N LEU A 291 -3.93 -22.10 3.05
CA LEU A 291 -2.49 -22.29 3.13
C LEU A 291 -1.84 -22.42 1.75
N ARG A 292 -2.44 -23.18 0.82
CA ARG A 292 -1.96 -23.27 -0.57
C ARG A 292 -1.97 -21.90 -1.25
N THR A 293 -3.06 -21.15 -1.09
CA THR A 293 -3.17 -19.80 -1.66
C THR A 293 -2.09 -18.85 -1.12
N LEU A 294 -1.75 -18.93 0.17
CA LEU A 294 -0.66 -18.15 0.77
C LEU A 294 0.72 -18.53 0.19
N VAL A 295 1.00 -19.83 0.04
CA VAL A 295 2.26 -20.31 -0.55
C VAL A 295 2.37 -19.91 -2.02
N ASP A 296 1.28 -19.99 -2.77
CA ASP A 296 1.24 -19.55 -4.17
C ASP A 296 1.48 -18.03 -4.28
N ALA A 297 0.84 -17.24 -3.40
CA ALA A 297 1.03 -15.78 -3.36
C ALA A 297 2.47 -15.36 -3.00
N ALA A 298 3.17 -16.13 -2.16
CA ALA A 298 4.60 -15.93 -1.89
C ALA A 298 5.48 -16.30 -3.09
N SER A 299 5.03 -17.25 -3.89
CA SER A 299 5.78 -17.80 -5.01
C SER A 299 5.70 -16.96 -6.29
N ASP A 300 4.66 -16.12 -6.41
CA ASP A 300 4.44 -15.27 -7.58
C ASP A 300 5.37 -14.05 -7.65
N LYS A 301 5.88 -13.60 -6.50
CA LYS A 301 6.71 -12.40 -6.38
C LYS A 301 7.98 -12.67 -5.60
N ASP A 302 9.11 -12.33 -6.21
CA ASP A 302 10.41 -12.32 -5.52
C ASP A 302 10.53 -11.04 -4.66
N ALA A 303 9.63 -10.91 -3.69
CA ALA A 303 9.57 -9.79 -2.76
C ALA A 303 10.01 -10.26 -1.35
N PRO A 304 11.11 -9.74 -0.79
CA PRO A 304 11.61 -10.18 0.51
C PRO A 304 10.61 -10.04 1.67
N GLY A 305 9.71 -9.04 1.63
CA GLY A 305 8.70 -8.82 2.67
C GLY A 305 7.61 -9.90 2.67
N VAL A 306 7.09 -10.26 1.50
CA VAL A 306 6.14 -11.38 1.31
C VAL A 306 6.70 -12.69 1.87
N TRP A 307 7.96 -13.01 1.54
CA TRP A 307 8.62 -14.21 2.06
C TRP A 307 8.87 -14.16 3.56
N ARG A 308 9.25 -12.98 4.08
CA ARG A 308 9.35 -12.77 5.54
C ARG A 308 8.02 -13.06 6.22
N GLY A 309 6.91 -12.53 5.69
CA GLY A 309 5.58 -12.80 6.21
C GLY A 309 5.22 -14.28 6.25
N LEU A 310 5.49 -15.02 5.17
CA LEU A 310 5.23 -16.45 5.14
C LEU A 310 6.06 -17.19 6.19
N VAL A 311 7.36 -16.88 6.28
CA VAL A 311 8.28 -17.50 7.25
C VAL A 311 7.88 -17.19 8.68
N ASP A 312 7.56 -15.94 9.00
CA ASP A 312 7.25 -15.50 10.36
C ASP A 312 5.90 -16.06 10.83
N VAL A 313 4.86 -16.03 9.98
CA VAL A 313 3.57 -16.68 10.30
C VAL A 313 3.76 -18.18 10.51
N THR A 314 4.57 -18.84 9.67
CA THR A 314 4.84 -20.28 9.80
C THR A 314 5.61 -20.58 11.08
N ALA A 315 6.62 -19.78 11.43
CA ALA A 315 7.43 -19.98 12.63
C ALA A 315 6.60 -19.89 13.93
N HIS A 316 5.55 -19.07 13.93
CA HIS A 316 4.62 -18.93 15.05
C HIS A 316 3.49 -19.98 15.05
N ALA A 317 3.29 -20.72 13.96
CA ALA A 317 2.25 -21.75 13.86
C ALA A 317 2.59 -23.02 14.64
N ASN A 318 1.58 -23.85 14.91
CA ASN A 318 1.80 -25.16 15.51
C ASN A 318 2.56 -26.12 14.55
N ALA A 319 3.16 -27.17 15.09
CA ALA A 319 4.00 -28.10 14.32
C ALA A 319 3.27 -28.77 13.14
N ALA A 320 1.96 -29.03 13.24
CA ALA A 320 1.19 -29.64 12.16
C ALA A 320 1.00 -28.66 10.99
N THR A 321 0.65 -27.41 11.29
CA THR A 321 0.53 -26.34 10.29
C THR A 321 1.89 -26.00 9.66
N GLN A 322 2.97 -25.98 10.46
CA GLN A 322 4.35 -25.81 9.96
C GLN A 322 4.71 -26.85 8.90
N ALA A 323 4.48 -28.14 9.20
CA ALA A 323 4.75 -29.22 8.27
C ALA A 323 3.93 -29.09 6.98
N LYS A 324 2.63 -28.77 7.08
CA LYS A 324 1.75 -28.56 5.92
C LYS A 324 2.25 -27.44 5.00
N ILE A 325 2.60 -26.27 5.56
CA ILE A 325 3.09 -25.13 4.75
C ILE A 325 4.39 -25.51 4.04
N LEU A 326 5.32 -26.16 4.73
CA LEU A 326 6.58 -26.61 4.14
C LEU A 326 6.36 -27.69 3.06
N ASP A 327 5.41 -28.59 3.25
CA ASP A 327 5.00 -29.55 2.22
C ASP A 327 4.44 -28.85 0.98
N PHE A 328 3.57 -27.84 1.15
CA PHE A 328 3.09 -27.04 0.02
C PHE A 328 4.23 -26.30 -0.68
N VAL A 329 5.18 -25.71 0.05
CA VAL A 329 6.38 -25.10 -0.53
C VAL A 329 7.21 -26.09 -1.36
N LEU A 330 7.25 -27.36 -0.97
CA LEU A 330 7.94 -28.42 -1.72
C LEU A 330 7.15 -28.91 -2.93
N GLU A 331 5.81 -28.89 -2.86
CA GLU A 331 4.91 -29.31 -3.94
C GLU A 331 4.75 -28.24 -5.02
N THR A 332 4.78 -26.96 -4.64
CA THR A 332 4.63 -25.86 -5.59
C THR A 332 5.90 -25.72 -6.41
N GLY A 333 5.85 -26.14 -7.68
CA GLY A 333 6.81 -25.84 -8.76
C GLY A 333 8.27 -26.31 -8.59
N ASP A 334 8.95 -26.57 -9.70
CA ASP A 334 10.32 -27.12 -9.71
C ASP A 334 11.45 -26.15 -9.26
N GLY A 335 11.15 -25.05 -8.55
CA GLY A 335 12.15 -24.07 -8.15
C GLY A 335 11.82 -23.19 -6.93
N ILE A 336 10.69 -23.39 -6.26
CA ILE A 336 10.31 -22.56 -5.10
C ILE A 336 11.20 -22.79 -3.88
N PRO A 337 11.56 -24.03 -3.52
CA PRO A 337 12.52 -24.25 -2.44
C PRO A 337 13.87 -23.56 -2.71
N ALA A 338 14.35 -23.61 -3.95
CA ALA A 338 15.56 -22.90 -4.38
C ALA A 338 15.43 -21.37 -4.24
N ARG A 339 14.26 -20.82 -4.59
CA ARG A 339 13.96 -19.39 -4.40
C ARG A 339 13.91 -19.01 -2.92
N LEU A 340 13.30 -19.84 -2.06
CA LEU A 340 13.30 -19.61 -0.61
C LEU A 340 14.72 -19.47 -0.05
N ALA A 341 15.67 -20.30 -0.52
CA ALA A 341 17.07 -20.17 -0.14
C ALA A 341 17.67 -18.82 -0.56
N HIS A 342 17.45 -18.40 -1.81
CA HIS A 342 17.94 -17.11 -2.30
C HIS A 342 17.33 -15.92 -1.54
N VAL A 343 16.02 -15.98 -1.28
CA VAL A 343 15.32 -14.94 -0.51
C VAL A 343 15.75 -14.95 0.96
N ALA A 344 16.03 -16.12 1.55
CA ALA A 344 16.56 -16.21 2.91
C ALA A 344 17.95 -15.56 3.02
N THR A 345 18.79 -15.70 2.00
CA THR A 345 20.08 -14.99 1.91
C THR A 345 19.87 -13.48 1.77
N ALA A 346 19.07 -13.04 0.79
CA ALA A 346 18.86 -11.62 0.48
C ALA A 346 18.11 -10.87 1.60
N GLY A 347 17.17 -11.52 2.26
CA GLY A 347 16.30 -10.96 3.30
C GLY A 347 16.77 -11.20 4.74
N HIS A 348 17.94 -11.82 4.93
CA HIS A 348 18.47 -12.23 6.24
C HIS A 348 17.52 -13.14 7.06
N LEU A 349 16.77 -14.01 6.38
CA LEU A 349 15.75 -14.87 7.01
C LEU A 349 16.29 -16.23 7.47
N TRP A 350 17.57 -16.54 7.19
CA TRP A 350 18.19 -17.82 7.54
C TRP A 350 17.97 -18.24 9.00
N PRO A 351 18.08 -17.36 10.02
CA PRO A 351 17.81 -17.76 11.39
C PRO A 351 16.38 -18.25 11.63
N SER A 352 15.37 -17.59 11.06
CA SER A 352 13.97 -17.98 11.21
C SER A 352 13.69 -19.29 10.48
N VAL A 353 14.18 -19.42 9.24
CA VAL A 353 14.01 -20.64 8.43
C VAL A 353 14.68 -21.85 9.11
N LEU A 354 15.90 -21.70 9.62
CA LEU A 354 16.60 -22.82 10.27
C LEU A 354 15.94 -23.24 11.58
N ARG A 355 15.42 -22.29 12.37
CA ARG A 355 14.64 -22.61 13.57
C ARG A 355 13.36 -23.35 13.21
N LEU A 356 12.65 -22.90 12.18
CA LEU A 356 11.46 -23.58 11.67
C LEU A 356 11.78 -25.01 11.23
N LEU A 357 12.88 -25.25 10.51
CA LEU A 357 13.29 -26.59 10.09
C LEU A 357 13.74 -27.47 11.25
N SER A 358 14.29 -26.89 12.31
CA SER A 358 14.78 -27.64 13.47
C SER A 358 13.67 -28.29 14.30
N SER A 359 12.42 -27.81 14.17
CA SER A 359 11.24 -28.42 14.79
C SER A 359 10.60 -29.52 13.93
N GLN A 360 11.08 -29.72 12.69
CA GLN A 360 10.53 -30.70 11.76
C GLN A 360 11.25 -32.03 11.81
N ASP A 361 10.60 -33.07 11.29
CA ASP A 361 11.19 -34.40 11.19
C ASP A 361 12.34 -34.47 10.17
N ASP A 362 13.17 -35.50 10.32
CA ASP A 362 14.34 -35.73 9.45
C ASP A 362 13.95 -35.87 7.97
N SER A 363 12.75 -36.39 7.66
CA SER A 363 12.27 -36.61 6.30
C SER A 363 12.01 -35.30 5.57
N LEU A 364 11.32 -34.36 6.21
CA LEU A 364 11.04 -33.04 5.66
C LEU A 364 12.33 -32.21 5.53
N GLN A 365 13.22 -32.32 6.52
CA GLN A 365 14.55 -31.71 6.46
C GLN A 365 15.37 -32.22 5.26
N GLU A 366 15.38 -33.55 5.02
CA GLU A 366 16.08 -34.15 3.87
C GLU A 366 15.48 -33.67 2.55
N ARG A 367 14.15 -33.67 2.40
CA ARG A 367 13.47 -33.22 1.17
C ARG A 367 13.77 -31.76 0.82
N ILE A 368 13.78 -30.86 1.81
CA ILE A 368 14.14 -29.45 1.59
C ILE A 368 15.63 -29.33 1.21
N ALA A 369 16.50 -30.03 1.93
CA ALA A 369 17.93 -30.01 1.66
C ALA A 369 18.26 -30.55 0.24
N GLU A 370 17.55 -31.59 -0.23
CA GLU A 370 17.71 -32.13 -1.58
C GLU A 370 17.35 -31.11 -2.67
N LYS A 371 16.36 -30.25 -2.40
CA LYS A 371 15.99 -29.17 -3.32
C LYS A 371 16.96 -27.98 -3.25
N TRP A 372 17.56 -27.72 -2.09
CA TRP A 372 18.53 -26.64 -1.90
C TRP A 372 19.93 -26.97 -2.43
N GLN A 373 20.40 -28.21 -2.25
CA GLN A 373 21.75 -28.65 -2.61
C GLN A 373 22.17 -28.26 -4.05
N PRO A 374 21.35 -28.44 -5.10
CA PRO A 374 21.76 -28.06 -6.46
C PRO A 374 21.64 -26.57 -6.76
N SER A 375 21.01 -25.79 -5.86
CA SER A 375 20.63 -24.39 -6.12
C SER A 375 21.39 -23.36 -5.28
N LEU A 376 21.94 -23.76 -4.13
CA LEU A 376 22.74 -22.90 -3.28
C LEU A 376 24.12 -22.64 -3.91
N ALA A 377 24.55 -21.38 -3.96
CA ALA A 377 25.94 -21.07 -4.29
C ALA A 377 26.89 -21.43 -3.13
N ASP A 378 28.18 -21.64 -3.41
CA ASP A 378 29.20 -21.99 -2.40
C ASP A 378 29.21 -21.02 -1.19
N GLY A 379 28.98 -19.72 -1.45
CA GLY A 379 28.88 -18.69 -0.40
C GLY A 379 27.63 -18.81 0.47
N GLU A 380 26.54 -19.34 -0.07
CA GLU A 380 25.29 -19.58 0.66
C GLU A 380 25.39 -20.85 1.51
N HIS A 381 26.03 -21.91 1.00
CA HIS A 381 26.36 -23.11 1.80
C HIS A 381 27.14 -22.75 3.08
N ALA A 382 28.17 -21.91 2.95
CA ALA A 382 28.95 -21.45 4.10
C ALA A 382 28.10 -20.58 5.06
N THR A 383 27.14 -19.83 4.53
CA THR A 383 26.25 -18.97 5.34
C THR A 383 25.25 -19.81 6.13
N VAL A 384 24.64 -20.82 5.51
CA VAL A 384 23.76 -21.78 6.20
C VAL A 384 24.52 -22.50 7.31
N ALA A 385 25.71 -23.05 7.01
CA ALA A 385 26.52 -23.76 8.00
C ALA A 385 26.89 -22.87 9.20
N ARG A 386 27.25 -21.61 8.95
CA ARG A 386 27.56 -20.62 9.99
C ARG A 386 26.35 -20.36 10.89
N HIS A 387 25.18 -20.12 10.31
CA HIS A 387 23.97 -19.86 11.10
C HIS A 387 23.52 -21.07 11.91
N ILE A 388 23.64 -22.30 11.38
CA ILE A 388 23.36 -23.53 12.16
C ILE A 388 24.25 -23.59 13.42
N GLN A 389 25.54 -23.28 13.27
CA GLN A 389 26.48 -23.28 14.38
C GLN A 389 26.19 -22.14 15.39
N GLU A 390 25.95 -20.92 14.90
CA GLU A 390 25.62 -19.76 15.74
C GLU A 390 24.35 -19.98 16.57
N LEU A 391 23.34 -20.62 15.96
CA LEU A 391 22.06 -20.94 16.59
C LEU A 391 22.10 -22.23 17.42
N ARG A 392 23.22 -22.97 17.39
CA ARG A 392 23.40 -24.25 18.08
C ARG A 392 22.37 -25.31 17.69
N LEU A 393 22.05 -25.38 16.40
CA LEU A 393 21.07 -26.31 15.82
C LEU A 393 21.71 -27.58 15.22
N ASP A 394 22.99 -27.85 15.51
CA ASP A 394 23.76 -28.93 14.90
C ASP A 394 23.13 -30.32 15.05
N ASP A 395 22.57 -30.61 16.22
CA ASP A 395 21.94 -31.90 16.52
C ASP A 395 20.54 -31.99 15.89
N SER A 396 19.75 -30.92 15.96
CA SER A 396 18.38 -30.86 15.43
C SER A 396 18.32 -30.81 13.90
N LEU A 397 19.35 -30.30 13.23
CA LEU A 397 19.43 -30.18 11.76
C LEU A 397 20.42 -31.17 11.14
N LYS A 398 20.68 -32.30 11.80
CA LYS A 398 21.65 -33.29 11.36
C LYS A 398 21.33 -33.89 9.98
N ALA A 399 20.05 -34.15 9.72
CA ALA A 399 19.58 -34.71 8.46
C ALA A 399 19.80 -33.72 7.30
N LEU A 400 19.42 -32.45 7.50
CA LEU A 400 19.67 -31.36 6.57
C LEU A 400 21.17 -31.18 6.26
N LYS A 401 22.02 -31.13 7.30
CA LYS A 401 23.49 -30.99 7.12
C LYS A 401 24.10 -32.13 6.31
N LYS A 402 23.63 -33.36 6.53
CA LYS A 402 24.13 -34.56 5.85
C LYS A 402 23.86 -34.50 4.35
N VAL A 403 22.71 -33.96 3.93
CA VAL A 403 22.36 -33.80 2.52
C VAL A 403 23.12 -32.64 1.89
N LEU A 404 23.21 -31.47 2.55
CA LEU A 404 23.93 -30.31 2.02
C LEU A 404 25.45 -30.50 1.90
N ALA A 405 26.01 -31.53 2.54
CA ALA A 405 27.44 -31.88 2.47
C ALA A 405 27.77 -32.90 1.37
N ARG A 406 26.76 -33.44 0.68
CA ARG A 406 26.93 -34.29 -0.51
C ARG A 406 27.04 -33.43 -1.75
#